data_AF-A0A949P7D6-F1
#
_entry.id   AF-A0A949P7D6-F1
#
_cell.length_a   1.000
_cell.length_b   1.000
_cell.length_c   1.000
_cell.angle_alpha   90.00
_cell.angle_beta   90.00
_cell.angle_gamma   90.00
#
_symmetry.space_group_name_H-M   'P 1'
#
loop_
_entity.id
_entity.type
_entity.pdbx_description
1 polymer ?
#
loop_
_entity_poly.entity_id
_entity_poly.type
_entity_poly.pdbx_seq_one_letter_code
_entity_poly.pdbx_strand_id
1 'polypeptide(L)'
;MTSRKGPDHVVVDGSNIATEGRSLPSLAQLSEAVMGFMEEHPDTAITVVVDATFGHRIDKKEVKEFELGIANNELVAPPAGAIGRGDAFVLSIAQKVGASILSNDSFQEFHADYEWLFDEGRLIGGKPVPHVGWVFVDRVPVRGQVSRKATQGSRSKGSSRRKSKQTSSGSSSVSLSATEPMPVPKSPPPGRASKTTPDEATDGDLDATDQTKAAKRSAPRGGDPINELLPFLEFVEHHPVGTSITGTVESYSSHGAYITIGDEGVRGYIPLSLMADPTPKSARKVMRLGESVTAVVVS
;
A
#
# COMPACT_ATOMS: atom_id res chain seq x y z
N MET A 1 8.04 36.85 1.42
CA MET A 1 8.18 35.40 1.68
C MET A 1 7.02 35.01 2.55
N THR A 2 5.98 34.40 1.97
CA THR A 2 4.87 33.85 2.75
C THR A 2 5.42 32.68 3.54
N SER A 3 5.66 32.88 4.84
CA SER A 3 5.88 31.77 5.77
C SER A 3 4.75 30.77 5.52
N ARG A 4 5.07 29.56 5.09
CA ARG A 4 4.07 28.49 5.07
C ARG A 4 3.73 28.27 6.53
N LYS A 5 2.59 28.82 6.96
CA LYS A 5 2.06 28.58 8.29
C LYS A 5 1.86 27.06 8.39
N GLY A 6 2.62 26.42 9.27
CA GLY A 6 2.47 24.99 9.55
C GLY A 6 1.08 24.68 10.10
N PRO A 7 0.72 23.39 10.23
CA PRO A 7 -0.53 22.99 10.87
C PRO A 7 -0.60 23.52 12.31
N ASP A 8 -1.76 24.00 12.75
CA ASP A 8 -1.90 24.51 14.13
C ASP A 8 -1.76 23.38 15.17
N HIS A 9 -2.14 22.15 14.81
CA HIS A 9 -2.01 20.94 15.64
C HIS A 9 -1.69 19.73 14.77
N VAL A 10 -0.75 18.90 15.22
CA VAL A 10 -0.39 17.61 14.64
C VAL A 10 -0.57 16.48 15.64
N VAL A 11 -1.19 15.39 15.20
CA VAL A 11 -1.23 14.12 15.91
C VAL A 11 -0.21 13.18 15.27
N VAL A 12 0.76 12.71 16.06
CA VAL A 12 1.80 11.79 15.59
C VAL A 12 1.35 10.37 15.87
N ASP A 13 1.34 9.55 14.81
CA ASP A 13 1.24 8.11 14.91
C ASP A 13 2.59 7.53 15.36
N GLY A 14 2.80 7.55 16.67
CA GLY A 14 4.09 7.24 17.28
C GLY A 14 4.52 5.80 17.03
N SER A 15 3.59 4.85 16.95
CA SER A 15 3.93 3.45 16.68
C SER A 15 4.43 3.23 15.25
N ASN A 16 3.84 3.94 14.27
CA ASN A 16 4.32 3.92 12.89
C ASN A 16 5.70 4.59 12.77
N ILE A 17 5.84 5.81 13.28
CA ILE A 17 7.08 6.60 13.19
C ILE A 17 8.25 5.93 13.93
N ALA A 18 8.00 5.35 15.11
CA ALA A 18 9.01 4.60 15.87
C ALA A 18 9.52 3.34 15.15
N THR A 19 8.72 2.79 14.23
CA THR A 19 9.04 1.55 13.50
C THR A 19 9.55 1.83 12.07
N GLU A 20 9.57 3.09 11.63
CA GLU A 20 10.00 3.45 10.27
C GLU A 20 11.42 2.95 9.97
N GLY A 21 11.57 2.14 8.93
CA GLY A 21 12.86 1.54 8.54
C GLY A 21 13.40 0.46 9.48
N ARG A 22 12.59 -0.03 10.43
CA ARG A 22 13.00 -1.00 11.47
C ARG A 22 12.00 -2.16 11.59
N SER A 23 12.45 -3.26 12.20
CA SER A 23 11.57 -4.40 12.54
C SER A 23 10.90 -4.25 13.91
N LEU A 24 11.55 -3.55 14.84
CA LEU A 24 11.05 -3.25 16.18
C LEU A 24 10.99 -1.73 16.38
N PRO A 25 9.97 -1.23 17.10
CA PRO A 25 9.86 0.19 17.41
C PRO A 25 11.01 0.66 18.29
N SER A 26 11.40 1.92 18.13
CA SER A 26 12.34 2.61 19.03
C SER A 26 11.75 3.92 19.51
N LEU A 27 11.79 4.13 20.83
CA LEU A 27 11.36 5.37 21.44
C LEU A 27 12.31 6.50 21.06
N ALA A 28 13.62 6.26 21.05
CA ALA A 28 14.61 7.25 20.65
C ALA A 28 14.34 7.78 19.22
N GLN A 29 14.02 6.90 18.27
CA GLN A 29 13.66 7.29 16.91
C GLN A 29 12.39 8.17 16.87
N LEU A 30 11.39 7.83 17.69
CA LEU A 30 10.17 8.65 17.81
C LEU A 30 10.50 10.03 18.39
N SER A 31 11.31 10.09 19.44
CA SER A 31 11.75 11.35 20.05
C SER A 31 12.52 12.22 19.04
N GLU A 32 13.44 11.64 18.26
CA GLU A 32 14.15 12.35 17.19
C GLU A 32 13.20 12.92 16.13
N ALA A 33 12.17 12.16 15.74
CA ALA A 33 11.16 12.61 14.78
C ALA A 33 10.34 13.77 15.34
N VAL A 34 9.86 13.65 16.57
CA VAL A 34 9.03 14.67 17.23
C VAL A 34 9.84 15.96 17.43
N MET A 35 11.08 15.87 17.90
CA MET A 35 11.95 17.02 18.07
C MET A 35 12.26 17.71 16.73
N GLY A 36 12.57 16.95 15.69
CA GLY A 36 12.79 17.51 14.35
C GLY A 36 11.56 18.23 13.81
N PHE A 37 10.36 17.69 14.07
CA PHE A 37 9.11 18.33 13.67
C PHE A 37 8.85 19.62 14.47
N MET A 38 9.10 19.61 15.78
CA MET A 38 8.99 20.82 16.62
C MET A 38 9.96 21.92 16.18
N GLU A 39 11.16 21.56 15.73
CA GLU A 39 12.15 22.52 15.22
C GLU A 39 11.70 23.17 13.90
N GLU A 40 11.11 22.39 12.99
CA GLU A 40 10.56 22.92 11.73
C GLU A 40 9.26 23.73 11.95
N HIS A 41 8.50 23.38 12.99
CA HIS A 41 7.19 23.95 13.30
C HIS A 41 7.02 24.33 14.78
N PRO A 42 7.69 25.40 15.26
CA PRO A 42 7.71 25.77 16.68
C PRO A 42 6.36 26.21 17.24
N ASP A 43 5.44 26.67 16.39
CA ASP A 43 4.10 27.14 16.77
C ASP A 43 3.04 26.03 16.73
N THR A 44 3.42 24.80 16.35
CA THR A 44 2.49 23.68 16.20
C THR A 44 2.33 22.91 17.50
N ALA A 45 1.09 22.72 17.95
CA ALA A 45 0.81 21.80 19.04
C ALA A 45 1.02 20.36 18.56
N ILE A 46 1.71 19.53 19.35
CA ILE A 46 1.97 18.12 19.00
C ILE A 46 1.35 17.21 20.05
N THR A 47 0.65 16.18 19.59
CA THR A 47 0.17 15.09 20.43
C THR A 47 0.67 13.78 19.87
N VAL A 48 1.47 13.05 20.66
CA VAL A 48 2.04 11.78 20.23
C VAL A 48 1.17 10.64 20.75
N VAL A 49 0.70 9.80 19.85
CA VAL A 49 -0.18 8.68 20.18
C VAL A 49 0.52 7.37 19.85
N VAL A 50 0.50 6.43 20.78
CA VAL A 50 1.15 5.12 20.64
C VAL A 50 0.15 4.01 20.90
N ASP A 51 0.30 2.86 20.24
CA ASP A 51 -0.54 1.70 20.45
C ASP A 51 -0.39 1.13 21.88
N ALA A 52 -1.41 0.43 22.39
CA ALA A 52 -1.39 -0.13 23.74
C ALA A 52 -0.31 -1.21 23.94
N THR A 53 0.20 -1.80 22.86
CA THR A 53 1.25 -2.83 22.89
C THR A 53 2.66 -2.25 22.78
N PHE A 54 2.80 -0.94 22.56
CA PHE A 54 4.03 -0.30 22.16
C PHE A 54 5.12 -0.47 23.23
N GLY A 55 4.76 -0.26 24.50
CA GLY A 55 5.67 -0.44 25.63
C GLY A 55 6.23 -1.86 25.77
N HIS A 56 5.56 -2.87 25.21
CA HIS A 56 6.05 -4.26 25.21
C HIS A 56 6.97 -4.59 24.02
N ARG A 57 6.97 -3.75 22.99
CA ARG A 57 7.69 -3.98 21.73
C ARG A 57 9.01 -3.22 21.65
N ILE A 58 9.19 -2.17 22.45
CA ILE A 58 10.44 -1.38 22.54
C ILE A 58 11.52 -2.08 23.36
N ASP A 59 12.76 -1.59 23.29
CA ASP A 59 13.86 -2.14 24.09
C ASP A 59 13.58 -1.96 25.59
N LYS A 60 13.94 -2.96 26.41
CA LYS A 60 13.76 -2.92 27.87
C LYS A 60 14.41 -1.70 28.52
N LYS A 61 15.45 -1.13 27.90
CA LYS A 61 16.10 0.10 28.36
C LYS A 61 15.23 1.35 28.16
N GLU A 62 14.38 1.36 27.14
CA GLU A 62 13.50 2.49 26.78
C GLU A 62 12.16 2.45 27.55
N VAL A 63 11.77 1.31 28.12
CA VAL A 63 10.48 1.13 28.83
C VAL A 63 10.28 2.16 29.94
N LYS A 64 11.31 2.45 30.73
CA LYS A 64 11.20 3.45 31.82
C LYS A 64 10.94 4.86 31.31
N GLU A 65 11.60 5.22 30.21
CA GLU A 65 11.41 6.52 29.57
C GLU A 65 10.01 6.61 28.96
N PHE A 66 9.55 5.53 28.32
CA PHE A 66 8.19 5.42 27.81
C PHE A 66 7.13 5.60 28.90
N GLU A 67 7.24 4.87 30.01
CA GLU A 67 6.30 4.98 31.14
C GLU A 67 6.27 6.39 31.73
N LEU A 68 7.44 7.04 31.82
CA LEU A 68 7.56 8.43 32.28
C LEU A 68 6.92 9.40 31.30
N GLY A 69 7.09 9.20 29.99
CA GLY A 69 6.44 10.00 28.95
C GLY A 69 4.91 9.90 28.98
N ILE A 70 4.37 8.72 29.28
CA ILE A 70 2.92 8.54 29.51
C ILE A 70 2.49 9.29 30.78
N ALA A 71 3.23 9.16 31.88
CA ALA A 71 2.90 9.80 33.15
C ALA A 71 2.95 11.35 33.07
N ASN A 72 3.83 11.89 32.23
CA ASN A 72 3.96 13.33 31.98
C ASN A 72 2.94 13.87 30.96
N ASN A 73 2.07 13.02 30.39
CA ASN A 73 1.17 13.34 29.28
C ASN A 73 1.90 13.78 27.99
N GLU A 74 3.17 13.39 27.81
CA GLU A 74 3.92 13.61 26.57
C GLU A 74 3.53 12.58 25.51
N LEU A 75 3.20 11.35 25.95
CA LEU A 75 2.70 10.27 25.13
C LEU A 75 1.27 9.92 25.56
N VAL A 76 0.42 9.60 24.58
CA VAL A 76 -0.96 9.15 24.82
C VAL A 76 -1.11 7.73 24.31
N ALA A 77 -1.44 6.80 25.21
CA ALA A 77 -1.79 5.43 24.84
C ALA A 77 -3.30 5.19 25.02
N PRO A 78 -3.99 4.55 24.06
CA PRO A 78 -5.38 4.16 24.23
C PRO A 78 -5.51 3.09 25.32
N PRO A 79 -6.66 3.01 26.01
CA PRO A 79 -6.92 1.96 26.98
C PRO A 79 -6.87 0.58 26.31
N ALA A 80 -6.35 -0.41 27.04
CA ALA A 80 -6.26 -1.79 26.55
C ALA A 80 -7.66 -2.33 26.18
N GLY A 81 -7.77 -2.95 25.01
CA GLY A 81 -9.04 -3.53 24.52
C GLY A 81 -9.99 -2.55 23.83
N ALA A 82 -9.57 -1.30 23.56
CA ALA A 82 -10.33 -0.41 22.68
C ALA A 82 -10.56 -1.07 21.30
N ILE A 83 -11.79 -0.97 20.80
CA ILE A 83 -12.18 -1.53 19.50
C ILE A 83 -11.57 -0.65 18.41
N GLY A 84 -10.68 -1.23 17.61
CA GLY A 84 -9.87 -0.51 16.62
C GLY A 84 -8.44 -0.40 17.09
N ARG A 85 -7.51 -0.89 16.26
CA ARG A 85 -6.05 -0.75 16.43
C ARG A 85 -5.69 0.72 16.70
N GLY A 86 -4.50 0.98 17.27
CA GLY A 86 -4.04 2.34 17.67
C GLY A 86 -4.35 3.43 16.63
N ASP A 87 -4.28 3.09 15.35
CA ASP A 87 -4.67 3.89 14.18
C ASP A 87 -6.05 4.56 14.30
N ALA A 88 -7.08 3.83 14.74
CA ALA A 88 -8.43 4.37 14.89
C ALA A 88 -8.48 5.47 15.96
N PHE A 89 -7.67 5.32 17.02
CA PHE A 89 -7.56 6.29 18.08
C PHE A 89 -6.84 7.56 17.61
N VAL A 90 -5.74 7.42 16.87
CA VAL A 90 -5.03 8.52 16.18
C VAL A 90 -6.00 9.34 15.33
N LEU A 91 -6.76 8.66 14.45
CA LEU A 91 -7.73 9.26 13.55
C LEU A 91 -8.85 9.99 14.31
N SER A 92 -9.35 9.39 15.39
CA SER A 92 -10.42 9.99 16.21
C SER A 92 -9.99 11.29 16.89
N ILE A 93 -8.75 11.35 17.39
CA ILE A 93 -8.19 12.56 18.00
C ILE A 93 -8.04 13.62 16.92
N ALA A 94 -7.39 13.28 15.80
CA ALA A 94 -7.12 14.21 14.72
C ALA A 94 -8.40 14.80 14.11
N GLN A 95 -9.48 14.01 14.01
CA GLN A 95 -10.78 14.50 13.59
C GLN A 95 -11.39 15.46 14.62
N LYS A 96 -11.34 15.11 15.91
CA LYS A 96 -11.94 15.89 17.00
C LYS A 96 -11.32 17.28 17.14
N VAL A 97 -10.00 17.38 17.01
CA VAL A 97 -9.28 18.66 17.12
C VAL A 97 -8.99 19.34 15.79
N GLY A 98 -9.36 18.70 14.66
CA GLY A 98 -9.06 19.22 13.33
C GLY A 98 -7.55 19.23 13.01
N ALA A 99 -6.76 18.36 13.64
CA ALA A 99 -5.31 18.29 13.46
C ALA A 99 -4.89 17.52 12.20
N SER A 100 -3.69 17.81 11.71
CA SER A 100 -2.99 17.00 10.71
C SER A 100 -2.37 15.77 11.36
N ILE A 101 -2.13 14.71 10.58
CA ILE A 101 -1.53 13.46 11.07
C ILE A 101 -0.10 13.34 10.56
N LEU A 102 0.85 13.03 11.43
CA LEU A 102 2.19 12.59 11.05
C LEU A 102 2.23 11.06 11.09
N SER A 103 2.18 10.42 9.92
CA SER A 103 2.27 8.96 9.74
C SER A 103 2.67 8.62 8.30
N ASN A 104 3.35 7.49 8.12
CA ASN A 104 3.61 6.93 6.80
C ASN A 104 2.52 5.95 6.32
N ASP A 105 1.61 5.54 7.20
CA ASP A 105 0.46 4.71 6.82
C ASP A 105 -0.54 5.52 5.98
N SER A 106 -1.23 4.82 5.09
CA SER A 106 -2.36 5.37 4.35
C SER A 106 -3.69 5.19 5.07
N PHE A 107 -3.80 4.39 6.14
CA PHE A 107 -5.06 4.15 6.86
C PHE A 107 -6.19 3.63 5.95
N GLN A 108 -5.85 2.71 5.03
CA GLN A 108 -6.74 2.29 3.94
C GLN A 108 -8.09 1.73 4.42
N GLU A 109 -8.08 1.10 5.58
CA GLU A 109 -9.23 0.47 6.21
C GLU A 109 -10.24 1.50 6.77
N PHE A 110 -9.77 2.72 7.04
CA PHE A 110 -10.55 3.80 7.66
C PHE A 110 -11.02 4.86 6.65
N HIS A 111 -10.66 4.74 5.38
CA HIS A 111 -11.00 5.73 4.35
C HIS A 111 -12.51 5.97 4.18
N ALA A 112 -13.36 5.01 4.54
CA ALA A 112 -14.82 5.14 4.45
C ALA A 112 -15.37 6.05 5.56
N ASP A 113 -14.76 6.03 6.74
CA ASP A 113 -15.22 6.78 7.91
C ASP A 113 -14.53 8.15 8.02
N TYR A 114 -13.31 8.26 7.49
CA TYR A 114 -12.46 9.46 7.59
C TYR A 114 -12.12 10.01 6.20
N GLU A 115 -13.13 10.46 5.45
CA GLU A 115 -12.93 11.03 4.10
C GLU A 115 -12.04 12.28 4.09
N TRP A 116 -12.01 13.02 5.20
CA TRP A 116 -11.16 14.21 5.37
C TRP A 116 -9.67 13.89 5.26
N LEU A 117 -9.24 12.63 5.41
CA LEU A 117 -7.83 12.25 5.23
C LEU A 117 -7.26 12.62 3.85
N PHE A 118 -8.14 12.81 2.85
CA PHE A 118 -7.75 13.19 1.50
C PHE A 118 -7.66 14.69 1.27
N ASP A 119 -8.05 15.51 2.26
CA ASP A 119 -7.92 16.96 2.16
C ASP A 119 -6.44 17.36 2.28
N GLU A 120 -6.07 18.47 1.64
CA GLU A 120 -4.69 18.95 1.60
C GLU A 120 -4.18 19.29 3.01
N GLY A 121 -2.93 18.92 3.31
CA GLY A 121 -2.30 19.18 4.60
C GLY A 121 -2.80 18.30 5.76
N ARG A 122 -3.64 17.28 5.51
CA ARG A 122 -4.16 16.40 6.56
C ARG A 122 -3.25 15.23 6.92
N LEU A 123 -2.36 14.82 6.02
CA LEU A 123 -1.41 13.74 6.26
C LEU A 123 0.00 14.21 5.88
N ILE A 124 0.93 13.97 6.78
CA ILE A 124 2.34 14.31 6.68
C ILE A 124 3.11 13.00 6.82
N GLY A 125 3.96 12.70 5.85
CA GLY A 125 4.92 11.60 5.94
C GLY A 125 6.23 12.09 6.55
N GLY A 126 6.92 11.21 7.27
CA GLY A 126 8.24 11.48 7.82
C GLY A 126 9.23 10.42 7.37
N LYS A 127 10.43 10.80 6.95
CA LYS A 127 11.48 9.83 6.65
C LYS A 127 12.81 10.23 7.32
N PRO A 128 13.46 9.34 8.08
CA PRO A 128 14.80 9.60 8.57
C PRO A 128 15.79 9.51 7.42
N VAL A 129 16.55 10.57 7.19
CA VAL A 129 17.60 10.65 6.18
C VAL A 129 18.96 10.71 6.90
N PRO A 130 19.89 9.77 6.63
CA PRO A 130 21.21 9.78 7.25
C PRO A 130 21.90 11.14 7.07
N HIS A 131 22.46 11.67 8.16
CA HIS A 131 23.16 12.96 8.24
C HIS A 131 22.32 14.23 8.05
N VAL A 132 21.05 14.10 7.66
CA VAL A 132 20.12 15.25 7.50
C VAL A 132 19.14 15.31 8.66
N GLY A 133 18.74 14.16 9.21
CA GLY A 133 17.68 14.07 10.20
C GLY A 133 16.35 13.70 9.56
N TRP A 134 15.25 14.06 10.22
CA TRP A 134 13.92 13.78 9.72
C TRP A 134 13.50 14.79 8.66
N VAL A 135 12.96 14.29 7.56
CA VAL A 135 12.35 15.10 6.50
C VAL A 135 10.86 14.85 6.49
N PHE A 136 10.07 15.91 6.59
CA PHE A 136 8.62 15.86 6.60
C PHE A 136 8.04 16.35 5.28
N VAL A 137 7.04 15.64 4.77
CA VAL A 137 6.43 15.96 3.47
C VAL A 137 4.92 15.77 3.55
N ASP A 138 4.17 16.81 3.19
CA ASP A 138 2.73 16.72 2.97
C ASP A 138 2.43 15.68 1.91
N ARG A 139 1.54 14.75 2.23
CA ARG A 139 1.17 13.66 1.34
C ARG A 139 -0.32 13.39 1.37
N VAL A 140 -0.79 12.70 0.34
CA VAL A 140 -2.16 12.20 0.27
C VAL A 140 -2.13 10.69 0.51
N PRO A 141 -3.08 10.14 1.29
CA PRO A 141 -3.17 8.69 1.50
C PRO A 141 -3.32 7.92 0.18
N VAL A 142 -2.69 6.75 0.10
CA VAL A 142 -2.83 5.87 -1.07
C VAL A 142 -4.15 5.11 -0.99
N ARG A 143 -5.02 5.29 -1.99
CA ARG A 143 -6.33 4.60 -2.05
C ARG A 143 -6.15 3.10 -2.37
N GLY A 144 -6.44 2.25 -1.38
CA GLY A 144 -6.52 0.79 -1.53
C GLY A 144 -7.68 0.30 -2.40
N GLN A 145 -7.73 -1.02 -2.67
CA GLN A 145 -8.85 -1.64 -3.39
C GLN A 145 -10.19 -1.45 -2.66
N VAL A 146 -10.18 -1.55 -1.32
CA VAL A 146 -11.36 -1.38 -0.46
C VAL A 146 -11.92 0.05 -0.58
N SER A 147 -11.04 1.06 -0.52
CA SER A 147 -11.39 2.47 -0.69
C SER A 147 -11.90 2.81 -2.11
N ARG A 148 -11.36 2.15 -3.15
CA ARG A 148 -11.85 2.31 -4.53
C ARG A 148 -13.26 1.72 -4.71
N LYS A 149 -13.60 0.61 -4.04
CA LYS A 149 -14.95 0.04 -4.08
C LYS A 149 -15.97 0.95 -3.38
N ALA A 150 -15.61 1.52 -2.22
CA ALA A 150 -16.48 2.45 -1.50
C ALA A 150 -16.82 3.72 -2.33
N THR A 151 -15.82 4.31 -2.99
CA THR A 151 -16.00 5.51 -3.83
C THR A 151 -16.69 5.25 -5.17
N GLN A 152 -16.64 4.03 -5.70
CA GLN A 152 -17.42 3.64 -6.89
C GLN A 152 -18.88 3.34 -6.56
N GLY A 153 -19.17 2.79 -5.38
CA GLY A 153 -20.53 2.52 -4.91
C GLY A 153 -21.38 3.77 -4.70
N SER A 154 -20.77 4.88 -4.27
CA SER A 154 -21.47 6.16 -4.05
C SER A 154 -21.83 6.90 -5.35
N ARG A 155 -21.05 6.73 -6.43
CA ARG A 155 -21.35 7.32 -7.75
C ARG A 155 -22.50 6.63 -8.50
N SER A 156 -22.87 5.41 -8.12
CA SER A 156 -23.94 4.65 -8.80
C SER A 156 -25.36 4.93 -8.28
N LYS A 157 -25.54 5.69 -7.19
CA LYS A 157 -26.86 5.93 -6.56
C LYS A 157 -27.36 7.37 -6.62
N GLY A 158 -26.85 8.18 -7.55
CA GLY A 158 -27.21 9.60 -7.67
C GLY A 158 -27.45 10.07 -9.10
N SER A 159 -28.22 9.36 -9.93
CA SER A 159 -28.71 9.92 -11.19
C SER A 159 -30.08 9.37 -11.56
N SER A 160 -31.12 9.93 -10.93
CA SER A 160 -32.43 10.03 -11.56
C SER A 160 -33.30 11.04 -10.80
N ARG A 161 -33.18 12.34 -11.13
CA ARG A 161 -34.37 13.21 -11.13
C ARG A 161 -34.18 14.50 -11.94
N ARG A 162 -34.76 14.44 -13.13
CA ARG A 162 -35.55 15.47 -13.85
C ARG A 162 -35.08 16.94 -13.83
N LYS A 163 -34.62 17.31 -15.02
CA LYS A 163 -34.57 18.62 -15.68
C LYS A 163 -35.93 19.33 -15.67
N SER A 164 -36.00 20.56 -15.15
CA SER A 164 -37.00 21.56 -15.56
C SER A 164 -36.30 22.90 -15.81
N LYS A 165 -36.70 23.51 -16.92
CA LYS A 165 -36.08 24.63 -17.62
C LYS A 165 -36.80 25.91 -17.20
N GLN A 166 -36.08 26.97 -16.82
CA GLN A 166 -36.60 28.32 -16.90
C GLN A 166 -35.48 29.33 -17.16
N THR A 167 -35.83 30.28 -18.02
CA THR A 167 -35.00 31.27 -18.72
C THR A 167 -35.12 32.63 -18.04
N SER A 168 -34.02 33.38 -17.89
CA SER A 168 -33.97 34.81 -18.27
C SER A 168 -32.57 35.42 -18.12
N SER A 169 -32.14 36.00 -19.24
CA SER A 169 -31.10 36.98 -19.57
C SER A 169 -30.56 37.94 -18.50
N GLY A 170 -29.25 38.23 -18.60
CA GLY A 170 -28.60 39.46 -18.13
C GLY A 170 -27.07 39.38 -18.32
N SER A 171 -26.54 40.10 -19.31
CA SER A 171 -25.19 39.96 -19.89
C SER A 171 -24.09 40.79 -19.21
N SER A 172 -22.85 40.28 -19.18
CA SER A 172 -21.63 41.09 -19.34
C SER A 172 -20.40 40.24 -19.76
N SER A 173 -20.07 40.34 -21.06
CA SER A 173 -18.75 40.35 -21.73
C SER A 173 -17.60 39.42 -21.28
N VAL A 174 -17.56 38.26 -21.94
CA VAL A 174 -16.46 37.55 -22.65
C VAL A 174 -14.99 38.03 -22.50
N SER A 175 -14.12 37.11 -22.05
CA SER A 175 -12.91 36.70 -22.79
C SER A 175 -12.89 35.17 -22.91
N LEU A 176 -13.19 34.67 -24.11
CA LEU A 176 -13.24 33.25 -24.48
C LEU A 176 -12.00 32.92 -25.31
N SER A 177 -11.00 32.27 -24.70
CA SER A 177 -9.88 31.61 -25.40
C SER A 177 -9.13 30.66 -24.45
N ALA A 178 -9.76 29.59 -23.95
CA ALA A 178 -9.04 28.52 -23.23
C ALA A 178 -9.83 27.19 -23.09
N THR A 179 -10.78 26.90 -23.99
CA THR A 179 -11.52 25.63 -23.98
C THR A 179 -11.81 25.17 -25.39
N GLU A 180 -10.81 24.56 -26.02
CA GLU A 180 -11.03 23.55 -27.05
C GLU A 180 -10.25 22.29 -26.67
N PRO A 181 -10.82 21.09 -26.87
CA PRO A 181 -10.13 19.82 -26.64
C PRO A 181 -8.99 19.65 -27.65
N MET A 182 -7.82 19.20 -27.17
CA MET A 182 -6.67 18.90 -28.02
C MET A 182 -7.03 17.82 -29.09
N PRO A 183 -6.57 17.97 -30.34
CA PRO A 183 -6.84 17.00 -31.40
C PRO A 183 -6.04 15.71 -31.16
N VAL A 184 -6.74 14.58 -31.15
CA VAL A 184 -6.14 13.23 -31.07
C VAL A 184 -5.58 12.86 -32.47
N PRO A 185 -4.30 12.49 -32.61
CA PRO A 185 -3.78 12.01 -33.90
C PRO A 185 -4.45 10.70 -34.31
N LYS A 186 -5.21 10.74 -35.40
CA LYS A 186 -5.74 9.57 -36.11
C LYS A 186 -4.66 9.04 -37.05
N SER A 187 -3.81 8.12 -36.59
CA SER A 187 -3.22 6.98 -37.35
C SER A 187 -1.96 6.43 -36.65
N PRO A 188 -1.73 5.09 -36.67
CA PRO A 188 -0.63 4.44 -35.96
C PRO A 188 0.69 4.41 -36.76
N PRO A 189 1.89 4.42 -36.13
CA PRO A 189 3.14 4.13 -36.81
C PRO A 189 3.39 2.61 -36.92
N PRO A 190 4.21 2.18 -37.90
CA PRO A 190 4.07 0.89 -38.57
C PRO A 190 4.74 -0.28 -37.83
N GLY A 191 4.04 -1.42 -37.81
CA GLY A 191 4.61 -2.71 -37.44
C GLY A 191 5.33 -3.39 -38.61
N ARG A 192 6.43 -4.09 -38.30
CA ARG A 192 7.05 -5.12 -39.15
C ARG A 192 6.87 -6.45 -38.40
N ALA A 193 5.75 -7.13 -38.63
CA ALA A 193 5.57 -8.19 -39.61
C ALA A 193 5.91 -9.58 -39.04
N SER A 194 4.87 -10.27 -38.54
CA SER A 194 4.77 -11.72 -38.56
C SER A 194 4.57 -12.19 -40.00
N LYS A 195 5.25 -13.25 -40.42
CA LYS A 195 4.87 -14.02 -41.61
C LYS A 195 3.92 -15.15 -41.22
N THR A 196 2.87 -15.23 -42.01
CA THR A 196 1.70 -16.11 -42.09
C THR A 196 2.01 -17.42 -42.83
N THR A 197 1.39 -18.55 -42.38
CA THR A 197 0.38 -19.41 -43.09
C THR A 197 0.96 -20.57 -43.95
N PRO A 198 0.19 -21.58 -44.46
CA PRO A 198 -1.28 -21.77 -44.42
C PRO A 198 -1.85 -23.22 -44.22
N ASP A 199 -3.18 -23.25 -44.03
CA ASP A 199 -4.22 -24.21 -44.53
C ASP A 199 -4.22 -25.67 -44.02
N GLU A 200 -5.35 -26.39 -43.83
CA GLU A 200 -6.72 -26.28 -44.33
C GLU A 200 -7.70 -27.15 -43.47
N ALA A 201 -8.98 -27.14 -43.86
CA ALA A 201 -10.23 -27.44 -43.16
C ALA A 201 -10.57 -28.88 -42.70
N THR A 202 -11.74 -28.93 -42.02
CA THR A 202 -12.79 -29.98 -41.88
C THR A 202 -13.01 -30.44 -40.43
N ASP A 203 -14.11 -30.07 -39.77
CA ASP A 203 -15.53 -30.53 -39.85
C ASP A 203 -15.83 -31.55 -38.73
N GLY A 204 -16.99 -31.45 -38.07
CA GLY A 204 -17.52 -32.48 -37.17
C GLY A 204 -17.87 -32.07 -35.73
N ASP A 205 -19.17 -32.11 -35.44
CA ASP A 205 -19.89 -31.98 -34.17
C ASP A 205 -19.31 -32.74 -32.95
N LEU A 206 -19.53 -32.20 -31.74
CA LEU A 206 -20.41 -32.76 -30.68
C LEU A 206 -20.06 -32.22 -29.27
N ASP A 207 -21.02 -31.47 -28.73
CA ASP A 207 -21.57 -31.52 -27.36
C ASP A 207 -20.76 -31.17 -26.08
N ALA A 208 -21.50 -30.55 -25.17
CA ALA A 208 -21.36 -30.50 -23.70
C ALA A 208 -20.26 -29.62 -23.03
N THR A 209 -20.70 -28.40 -22.67
CA THR A 209 -20.67 -27.78 -21.33
C THR A 209 -19.37 -27.60 -20.52
N ASP A 210 -19.26 -26.34 -20.05
CA ASP A 210 -18.61 -25.83 -18.83
C ASP A 210 -17.15 -25.34 -18.93
N GLN A 211 -17.01 -24.04 -19.17
CA GLN A 211 -15.74 -23.30 -19.21
C GLN A 211 -15.49 -22.60 -17.88
N THR A 212 -14.61 -23.16 -17.05
CA THR A 212 -13.93 -22.41 -15.99
C THR A 212 -12.81 -21.58 -16.61
N LYS A 213 -13.00 -20.25 -16.63
CA LYS A 213 -12.03 -19.26 -17.11
C LYS A 213 -10.82 -19.17 -16.17
N ALA A 214 -9.69 -19.75 -16.57
CA ALA A 214 -8.38 -19.43 -16.03
C ALA A 214 -8.01 -17.97 -16.37
N ALA A 215 -8.18 -17.07 -15.40
CA ALA A 215 -7.78 -15.67 -15.52
C ALA A 215 -6.28 -15.52 -15.24
N LYS A 216 -5.52 -15.13 -16.28
CA LYS A 216 -4.14 -14.65 -16.17
C LYS A 216 -4.03 -13.57 -15.08
N ARG A 217 -3.43 -13.89 -13.94
CA ARG A 217 -3.14 -12.93 -12.86
C ARG A 217 -1.70 -12.44 -12.99
N SER A 218 -1.53 -11.14 -13.21
CA SER A 218 -0.24 -10.44 -13.21
C SER A 218 0.42 -10.46 -11.82
N ALA A 219 1.76 -10.39 -11.79
CA ALA A 219 2.57 -10.33 -10.58
C ALA A 219 2.12 -9.22 -9.59
N PRO A 220 2.11 -9.48 -8.27
CA PRO A 220 1.66 -8.53 -7.27
C PRO A 220 2.70 -7.44 -6.98
N ARG A 221 2.24 -6.24 -6.63
CA ARG A 221 3.08 -5.13 -6.14
C ARG A 221 3.17 -5.26 -4.61
N GLY A 222 4.34 -4.94 -4.05
CA GLY A 222 4.68 -5.22 -2.64
C GLY A 222 3.66 -4.70 -1.64
N GLY A 223 3.24 -5.59 -0.73
CA GLY A 223 2.30 -5.30 0.37
C GLY A 223 1.16 -6.32 0.48
N ASP A 224 0.75 -6.94 -0.62
CA ASP A 224 -0.21 -8.03 -0.57
C ASP A 224 0.49 -9.33 -0.10
N PRO A 225 -0.13 -10.12 0.81
CA PRO A 225 0.41 -11.42 1.14
C PRO A 225 0.53 -12.22 -0.16
N ILE A 226 1.72 -12.75 -0.42
CA ILE A 226 2.06 -13.46 -1.66
C ILE A 226 1.07 -14.62 -1.91
N ASN A 227 0.53 -15.17 -0.82
CA ASN A 227 -0.45 -16.25 -0.76
C ASN A 227 -1.68 -15.84 0.06
N GLU A 228 -2.84 -16.38 -0.29
CA GLU A 228 -4.02 -16.30 0.58
C GLU A 228 -3.80 -17.16 1.85
N LEU A 229 -4.31 -16.71 3.00
CA LEU A 229 -4.00 -17.29 4.31
C LEU A 229 -4.38 -18.77 4.42
N LEU A 230 -5.57 -19.16 3.92
CA LEU A 230 -6.05 -20.53 3.99
C LEU A 230 -5.21 -21.50 3.14
N PRO A 231 -4.97 -21.24 1.83
CA PRO A 231 -4.07 -22.08 1.02
C PRO A 231 -2.64 -22.16 1.57
N PHE A 232 -2.14 -21.08 2.17
CA PHE A 232 -0.80 -21.09 2.74
C PHE A 232 -0.70 -21.98 4.00
N LEU A 233 -1.70 -21.93 4.89
CA LEU A 233 -1.72 -22.78 6.08
C LEU A 233 -1.84 -24.26 5.72
N GLU A 234 -2.71 -24.59 4.76
CA GLU A 234 -2.88 -25.95 4.25
C GLU A 234 -1.59 -26.46 3.59
N PHE A 235 -0.91 -25.62 2.82
CA PHE A 235 0.38 -25.96 2.22
C PHE A 235 1.45 -26.26 3.26
N VAL A 236 1.60 -25.42 4.28
CA VAL A 236 2.59 -25.61 5.35
C VAL A 236 2.30 -26.85 6.19
N GLU A 237 1.03 -27.18 6.41
CA GLU A 237 0.62 -28.40 7.12
C GLU A 237 1.00 -29.67 6.35
N HIS A 238 0.83 -29.68 5.02
CA HIS A 238 1.13 -30.84 4.18
C HIS A 238 2.59 -30.93 3.72
N HIS A 239 3.34 -29.81 3.74
CA HIS A 239 4.71 -29.73 3.23
C HIS A 239 5.66 -29.10 4.27
N PRO A 240 6.08 -29.86 5.30
CA PRO A 240 7.05 -29.38 6.28
C PRO A 240 8.39 -29.03 5.63
N VAL A 241 9.20 -28.26 6.34
CA VAL A 241 10.57 -27.90 5.95
C VAL A 241 11.37 -29.18 5.64
N GLY A 242 12.03 -29.20 4.49
CA GLY A 242 12.79 -30.34 3.97
C GLY A 242 12.05 -31.18 2.94
N THR A 243 10.74 -30.98 2.73
CA THR A 243 10.00 -31.65 1.65
C THR A 243 10.36 -31.09 0.27
N SER A 244 10.40 -31.98 -0.72
CA SER A 244 10.56 -31.60 -2.13
C SER A 244 9.19 -31.31 -2.74
N ILE A 245 9.06 -30.14 -3.35
CA ILE A 245 7.85 -29.64 -4.01
C ILE A 245 8.16 -29.37 -5.47
N THR A 246 7.18 -29.57 -6.34
CA THR A 246 7.28 -29.18 -7.75
C THR A 246 6.43 -27.95 -7.99
N GLY A 247 7.02 -26.93 -8.62
CA GLY A 247 6.31 -25.72 -8.98
C GLY A 247 6.73 -25.17 -10.34
N THR A 248 5.86 -24.40 -10.96
CA THR A 248 6.09 -23.79 -12.28
C THR A 248 6.54 -22.34 -12.13
N VAL A 249 7.59 -21.94 -12.82
CA VAL A 249 8.13 -20.57 -12.75
C VAL A 249 7.16 -19.56 -13.36
N GLU A 250 6.61 -18.67 -12.54
CA GLU A 250 5.62 -17.66 -12.95
C GLU A 250 6.29 -16.32 -13.32
N SER A 251 7.24 -15.86 -12.50
CA SER A 251 7.86 -14.54 -12.70
C SER A 251 9.27 -14.43 -12.10
N TYR A 252 10.04 -13.47 -12.60
CA TYR A 252 11.39 -13.17 -12.11
C TYR A 252 11.41 -11.89 -11.27
N SER A 253 12.23 -11.91 -10.22
CA SER A 253 12.59 -10.75 -9.41
C SER A 253 14.08 -10.42 -9.61
N SER A 254 14.52 -9.24 -9.16
CA SER A 254 15.94 -8.86 -9.13
C SER A 254 16.80 -9.78 -8.25
N HIS A 255 16.18 -10.40 -7.24
CA HIS A 255 16.88 -11.23 -6.23
C HIS A 255 16.45 -12.70 -6.22
N GLY A 256 15.58 -13.13 -7.15
CA GLY A 256 15.06 -14.50 -7.16
C GLY A 256 14.01 -14.75 -8.23
N ALA A 257 13.22 -15.80 -8.04
CA ALA A 257 12.10 -16.16 -8.90
C ALA A 257 10.88 -16.58 -8.07
N TYR A 258 9.70 -16.33 -8.60
CA TYR A 258 8.44 -16.81 -8.05
C TYR A 258 7.98 -18.04 -8.83
N ILE A 259 7.62 -19.08 -8.08
CA ILE A 259 7.05 -20.32 -8.62
C ILE A 259 5.63 -20.49 -8.09
N THR A 260 4.76 -21.11 -8.87
CA THR A 260 3.44 -21.57 -8.42
C THR A 260 3.51 -23.06 -8.13
N ILE A 261 3.09 -23.48 -6.94
CA ILE A 261 3.22 -24.83 -6.41
C ILE A 261 1.84 -25.46 -6.37
N GLY A 262 1.68 -26.62 -7.00
CA GLY A 262 0.43 -27.38 -7.06
C GLY A 262 -0.72 -26.66 -7.79
N ASP A 263 -1.87 -27.34 -7.83
CA ASP A 263 -3.10 -26.82 -8.45
C ASP A 263 -3.80 -25.75 -7.59
N GLU A 264 -3.43 -25.66 -6.31
CA GLU A 264 -3.94 -24.69 -5.32
C GLU A 264 -3.38 -23.27 -5.52
N GLY A 265 -2.41 -23.10 -6.41
CA GLY A 265 -1.93 -21.78 -6.81
C GLY A 265 -1.04 -21.08 -5.77
N VAL A 266 -0.47 -21.83 -4.83
CA VAL A 266 0.43 -21.30 -3.79
C VAL A 266 1.71 -20.80 -4.44
N ARG A 267 2.08 -19.55 -4.19
CA ARG A 267 3.31 -18.94 -4.69
C ARG A 267 4.47 -19.15 -3.73
N GLY A 268 5.50 -19.82 -4.22
CA GLY A 268 6.81 -19.95 -3.58
C GLY A 268 7.80 -18.91 -4.12
N TYR A 269 8.75 -18.52 -3.28
CA TYR A 269 9.86 -17.65 -3.65
C TYR A 269 11.19 -18.40 -3.54
N ILE A 270 11.96 -18.42 -4.61
CA ILE A 270 13.30 -19.02 -4.66
C ILE A 270 14.33 -17.88 -4.73
N PRO A 271 15.21 -17.70 -3.73
CA PRO A 271 16.29 -16.73 -3.78
C PRO A 271 17.45 -17.22 -4.67
N LEU A 272 18.18 -16.30 -5.32
CA LEU A 272 19.29 -16.64 -6.23
C LEU A 272 20.37 -17.52 -5.57
N SER A 273 20.66 -17.28 -4.29
CA SER A 273 21.67 -18.00 -3.51
C SER A 273 21.38 -19.50 -3.37
N LEU A 274 20.11 -19.91 -3.50
CA LEU A 274 19.71 -21.32 -3.42
C LEU A 274 19.49 -21.96 -4.80
N MET A 275 19.69 -21.23 -5.91
CA MET A 275 19.44 -21.74 -7.26
C MET A 275 20.61 -22.53 -7.86
N ALA A 276 21.85 -22.11 -7.61
CA ALA A 276 23.06 -22.77 -8.11
C ALA A 276 24.30 -22.30 -7.34
N ASP A 277 25.37 -23.10 -7.41
CA ASP A 277 26.72 -22.75 -6.94
C ASP A 277 27.70 -22.79 -8.12
N PRO A 278 28.38 -21.68 -8.49
CA PRO A 278 28.33 -20.35 -7.88
C PRO A 278 27.01 -19.62 -8.12
N THR A 279 26.64 -18.73 -7.19
CA THR A 279 25.37 -17.99 -7.23
C THR A 279 25.18 -17.26 -8.57
N PRO A 280 24.09 -17.53 -9.30
CA PRO A 280 23.84 -16.92 -10.61
C PRO A 280 23.50 -15.44 -10.47
N LYS A 281 23.98 -14.61 -11.42
CA LYS A 281 23.64 -13.17 -11.48
C LYS A 281 22.16 -12.89 -11.76
N SER A 282 21.42 -13.87 -12.28
CA SER A 282 19.99 -13.74 -12.59
C SER A 282 19.32 -15.12 -12.68
N ALA A 283 18.10 -15.22 -12.18
CA ALA A 283 17.30 -16.46 -12.19
C ALA A 283 17.03 -16.97 -13.60
N ARG A 284 16.93 -16.07 -14.58
CA ARG A 284 16.72 -16.38 -16.01
C ARG A 284 17.81 -17.27 -16.62
N LYS A 285 18.99 -17.32 -15.99
CA LYS A 285 20.11 -18.14 -16.46
C LYS A 285 19.97 -19.60 -16.05
N VAL A 286 19.19 -19.88 -15.01
CA VAL A 286 19.08 -21.23 -14.40
C VAL A 286 17.72 -21.86 -14.68
N MET A 287 16.66 -21.05 -14.77
CA MET A 287 15.29 -21.52 -14.97
C MET A 287 14.59 -20.70 -16.04
N ARG A 288 13.67 -21.31 -16.78
CA ARG A 288 12.85 -20.67 -17.82
C ARG A 288 11.45 -20.37 -17.31
N LEU A 289 10.81 -19.35 -17.90
CA LEU A 289 9.45 -18.98 -17.51
C LEU A 289 8.49 -20.08 -17.99
N GLY A 290 7.61 -20.55 -17.12
CA GLY A 290 6.72 -21.69 -17.41
C GLY A 290 7.37 -23.07 -17.28
N GLU A 291 8.63 -23.15 -16.87
CA GLU A 291 9.31 -24.43 -16.60
C GLU A 291 8.88 -24.98 -15.23
N SER A 292 8.64 -26.30 -15.16
CA SER A 292 8.41 -27.00 -13.90
C SER A 292 9.74 -27.33 -13.24
N VAL A 293 9.96 -26.80 -12.03
CA VAL A 293 11.17 -26.99 -11.23
C VAL A 293 10.82 -27.70 -9.94
N THR A 294 11.72 -28.59 -9.48
CA THR A 294 11.62 -29.20 -8.15
C THR A 294 12.47 -28.40 -7.18
N ALA A 295 11.87 -27.92 -6.10
CA ALA A 295 12.51 -27.15 -5.05
C ALA A 295 12.30 -27.83 -3.68
N VAL A 296 13.13 -27.52 -2.70
CA VAL A 296 12.97 -28.02 -1.32
C VAL A 296 12.48 -26.88 -0.44
N VAL A 297 11.47 -27.14 0.39
CA VAL A 297 10.96 -26.15 1.36
C VAL A 297 12.04 -25.90 2.42
N VAL A 298 12.45 -24.65 2.57
CA VAL A 298 13.44 -24.21 3.57
C VAL A 298 12.79 -23.22 4.54
N SER A 299 13.30 -23.16 5.78
CA SER A 299 12.85 -22.22 6.81
C SER A 299 13.45 -20.82 6.63
#